data_AF-A0A286N5W4-F1
#
_entry.id   AF-A0A286N5W4-F1
#
_cell.length_a   1.000
_cell.length_b   1.000
_cell.length_c   1.000
_cell.angle_alpha   90.00
_cell.angle_beta   90.00
_cell.angle_gamma   90.00
#
_symmetry.space_group_name_H-M   'P 1'
#
loop_
_entity.id
_entity.type
_entity.pdbx_description
1 polymer ?
#
loop_
_entity_poly.entity_id
_entity_poly.type
_entity_poly.pdbx_seq_one_letter_code
_entity_poly.pdbx_strand_id
1 'polypeptide(L)'
;MSPEAVRKQIQADVKNGLIPLFLCATVGTTSTTAIDSVSQLADIANEFNVWIHVDGAYAGSACICPEFRQYLEGVERVDSLSLSPHKWL
;
A
#
# COMPACT_ATOMS: atom_id res chain seq x y z
N MET A 1 6.55 -3.58 4.52
CA MET A 1 6.03 -4.86 3.97
C MET A 1 6.89 -5.25 2.79
N SER A 2 7.38 -6.50 2.72
CA SER A 2 8.21 -6.94 1.59
C SER A 2 7.33 -7.36 0.40
N PRO A 3 7.50 -6.76 -0.80
CA PRO A 3 6.75 -7.15 -2.00
C PRO A 3 6.99 -8.61 -2.41
N GLU A 4 8.21 -9.11 -2.25
CA GLU A 4 8.53 -10.52 -2.54
C GLU A 4 7.73 -11.47 -1.65
N ALA A 5 7.65 -11.15 -0.35
CA ALA A 5 6.88 -11.95 0.60
C ALA A 5 5.38 -11.92 0.28
N VAL A 6 4.84 -10.76 -0.11
CA VAL A 6 3.43 -10.63 -0.53
C VAL A 6 3.14 -11.45 -1.78
N ARG A 7 3.98 -11.35 -2.82
CA ARG A 7 3.83 -12.17 -4.04
C ARG A 7 3.85 -13.66 -3.71
N LYS A 8 4.80 -14.10 -2.89
CA LYS A 8 4.92 -15.51 -2.47
C LYS A 8 3.67 -15.98 -1.73
N GLN A 9 3.12 -15.13 -0.85
CA GLN A 9 1.91 -15.47 -0.11
C GLN A 9 0.68 -15.58 -1.02
N ILE A 10 0.47 -14.59 -1.90
CA ILE A 10 -0.62 -14.60 -2.89
C ILE A 10 -0.54 -15.85 -3.77
N GLN A 11 0.64 -16.20 -4.27
CA GLN A 11 0.85 -17.42 -5.07
C GLN A 11 0.54 -18.70 -4.29
N ALA A 12 0.90 -18.76 -3.00
CA ALA A 12 0.58 -19.89 -2.14
C ALA A 12 -0.94 -20.01 -1.92
N ASP A 13 -1.62 -18.89 -1.70
CA ASP A 13 -3.07 -18.85 -1.50
C ASP A 13 -3.81 -19.32 -2.76
N VAL A 14 -3.43 -18.80 -3.94
CA VAL A 14 -3.96 -19.25 -5.23
C VAL A 14 -3.73 -20.75 -5.44
N LYS A 15 -2.51 -21.24 -5.12
CA LYS A 15 -2.18 -22.67 -5.23
C LYS A 15 -3.05 -23.54 -4.31
N ASN A 16 -3.45 -23.02 -3.16
CA ASN A 16 -4.33 -23.70 -2.21
C ASN A 16 -5.83 -23.55 -2.54
N GLY A 17 -6.17 -22.96 -3.69
CA GLY A 17 -7.56 -22.73 -4.12
C GLY A 17 -8.26 -21.60 -3.37
N LEU A 18 -7.51 -20.73 -2.68
CA LEU A 18 -8.03 -19.53 -2.05
C LEU A 18 -8.07 -18.38 -3.05
N ILE A 19 -8.87 -17.36 -2.73
CA ILE A 19 -9.04 -16.15 -3.55
C ILE A 19 -8.45 -14.97 -2.78
N PRO A 20 -7.25 -14.49 -3.15
CA PRO A 20 -6.71 -13.24 -2.65
C PRO A 20 -7.65 -12.09 -3.02
N LEU A 21 -8.12 -11.34 -2.03
CA LEU A 21 -9.18 -10.35 -2.22
C LEU A 21 -8.67 -8.91 -2.04
N PHE A 22 -7.82 -8.69 -1.03
CA PHE A 22 -7.48 -7.34 -0.58
C PHE A 22 -6.04 -7.25 -0.08
N LEU A 23 -5.37 -6.15 -0.42
CA LEU A 23 -4.03 -5.78 0.04
C LEU A 23 -4.07 -4.35 0.61
N CYS A 24 -3.58 -4.17 1.85
CA CYS A 24 -3.45 -2.85 2.47
C CYS A 24 -1.97 -2.47 2.60
N ALA A 25 -1.51 -1.52 1.79
CA ALA A 25 -0.20 -0.91 1.93
C ALA A 25 -0.30 0.28 2.90
N THR A 26 0.68 0.46 3.78
CA THR A 26 0.69 1.58 4.74
C THR A 26 1.79 2.57 4.41
N VAL A 27 1.45 3.86 4.33
CA VAL A 27 2.40 4.97 4.28
C VAL A 27 2.40 5.66 5.64
N GLY A 28 3.37 5.28 6.47
CA GLY A 28 3.53 5.76 7.84
C GLY A 28 2.81 4.88 8.86
N THR A 29 3.37 3.69 9.14
CA THR A 29 2.85 2.80 10.19
C THR A 29 2.88 3.47 11.57
N THR A 30 1.92 3.16 12.42
CA THR A 30 1.76 3.82 13.73
C THR A 30 2.98 3.69 14.64
N SER A 31 3.61 2.51 14.71
CA SER A 31 4.66 2.24 15.70
C SER A 31 6.02 2.80 15.31
N THR A 32 6.39 2.73 14.04
CA THR A 32 7.76 3.04 13.58
C THR A 32 7.79 3.97 12.38
N THR A 33 6.63 4.45 11.89
CA THR A 33 6.54 5.26 10.67
C THR A 33 7.18 4.57 9.46
N ALA A 34 7.11 3.23 9.42
CA ALA A 34 7.55 2.48 8.25
C ALA A 34 6.66 2.81 7.04
N ILE A 35 7.24 2.73 5.86
CA ILE A 35 6.56 3.00 4.58
C ILE A 35 6.66 1.75 3.72
N ASP A 36 5.51 1.27 3.26
CA ASP A 36 5.43 0.20 2.28
C ASP A 36 5.71 0.74 0.87
N SER A 37 6.35 -0.07 0.02
CA SER A 37 6.57 0.31 -1.38
C SER A 37 5.26 0.23 -2.17
N VAL A 38 4.54 1.35 -2.24
CA VAL A 38 3.22 1.43 -2.91
C VAL A 38 3.31 0.98 -4.36
N SER A 39 4.31 1.46 -5.11
CA SER A 39 4.53 1.10 -6.51
C SER A 39 4.67 -0.40 -6.73
N GLN A 40 5.54 -1.08 -5.98
CA GLN A 40 5.79 -2.51 -6.13
C GLN A 40 4.59 -3.36 -5.66
N LEU A 41 3.88 -2.93 -4.61
CA LEU A 41 2.69 -3.61 -4.13
C LEU A 41 1.51 -3.44 -5.08
N ALA A 42 1.35 -2.28 -5.71
CA ALA A 42 0.34 -2.05 -6.74
C ALA A 42 0.56 -2.94 -7.96
N ASP A 43 1.82 -3.12 -8.41
CA ASP A 43 2.12 -4.03 -9.52
C ASP A 43 1.70 -5.47 -9.21
N ILE A 44 1.99 -5.95 -8.00
CA ILE A 44 1.59 -7.29 -7.56
C ILE A 44 0.06 -7.39 -7.47
N ALA A 45 -0.59 -6.43 -6.81
CA ALA A 45 -2.04 -6.46 -6.64
C ALA A 45 -2.79 -6.51 -7.98
N ASN A 46 -2.37 -5.67 -8.94
CA ASN A 46 -2.94 -5.64 -10.28
C ASN A 46 -2.69 -6.93 -11.07
N GLU A 47 -1.51 -7.55 -10.96
CA GLU A 47 -1.21 -8.84 -11.60
C GLU A 47 -2.19 -9.94 -11.18
N PHE A 48 -2.60 -9.95 -9.91
CA PHE A 48 -3.49 -10.96 -9.33
C PHE A 48 -4.95 -10.51 -9.21
N ASN A 49 -5.32 -9.33 -9.74
CA ASN A 49 -6.64 -8.71 -9.59
C ASN A 49 -7.11 -8.58 -8.13
N VAL A 50 -6.19 -8.18 -7.25
CA VAL A 50 -6.44 -7.93 -5.82
C VAL A 50 -6.71 -6.45 -5.61
N TRP A 51 -7.75 -6.11 -4.84
CA TRP A 51 -8.00 -4.71 -4.48
C TRP A 51 -6.86 -4.19 -3.60
N ILE A 52 -6.29 -3.06 -3.95
CA ILE A 52 -5.23 -2.41 -3.17
C ILE A 52 -5.70 -1.09 -2.56
N HIS A 53 -5.55 -1.00 -1.24
CA HIS A 53 -5.76 0.22 -0.46
C HIS A 53 -4.44 0.75 0.06
N VAL A 54 -4.25 2.07 0.01
CA VAL A 54 -3.18 2.76 0.73
C VAL A 54 -3.75 3.42 1.98
N ASP A 55 -3.33 2.94 3.16
CA ASP A 55 -3.52 3.62 4.43
C ASP A 55 -2.42 4.66 4.63
N GLY A 56 -2.75 5.91 4.32
CA GLY A 56 -1.93 7.08 4.57
C GLY A 56 -2.43 7.90 5.76
N ALA A 57 -3.16 7.30 6.70
CA ALA A 57 -3.83 8.05 7.77
C ALA A 57 -2.88 9.01 8.51
N TYR A 58 -1.65 8.59 8.81
CA TYR A 58 -0.65 9.41 9.47
C TYR A 58 0.20 10.22 8.49
N ALA A 59 1.01 9.58 7.65
CA ALA A 59 2.02 10.27 6.83
C ALA A 59 1.50 10.72 5.44
N GLY A 60 0.25 10.42 5.07
CA GLY A 60 -0.32 10.81 3.78
C GLY A 60 -0.35 12.33 3.58
N SER A 61 -0.64 13.10 4.63
CA SER A 61 -0.64 14.57 4.58
C SER A 61 0.73 15.16 4.26
N ALA A 62 1.83 14.50 4.64
CA ALA A 62 3.18 15.00 4.34
C ALA A 62 3.41 15.15 2.82
N CYS A 63 2.74 14.34 2.00
CA CYS A 63 2.87 14.35 0.56
C CYS A 63 2.22 15.55 -0.15
N ILE A 64 1.60 16.49 0.59
CA ILE A 64 1.27 17.81 0.03
C ILE A 64 2.55 18.60 -0.29
N CYS A 65 3.63 18.35 0.47
CA CYS A 65 4.94 18.95 0.23
C CYS A 65 5.66 18.19 -0.89
N PRO A 66 6.17 18.87 -1.93
CA PRO A 66 6.84 18.23 -3.07
C PRO A 66 7.97 17.27 -2.68
N GLU A 67 8.75 17.60 -1.66
CA GLU A 67 9.90 16.82 -1.18
C GLU A 67 9.53 15.46 -0.58
N PHE A 68 8.28 15.29 -0.12
CA PHE A 68 7.78 14.04 0.45
C PHE A 68 6.87 13.26 -0.50
N ARG A 69 6.50 13.83 -1.66
CA ARG A 69 5.56 13.23 -2.62
C ARG A 69 5.98 11.82 -3.07
N GLN A 70 7.29 11.55 -3.11
CA GLN A 70 7.89 10.25 -3.45
C GLN A 70 7.38 9.08 -2.60
N TYR A 71 6.94 9.32 -1.36
CA TYR A 71 6.41 8.25 -0.49
C TYR A 71 5.04 7.71 -0.93
N LEU A 72 4.38 8.38 -1.88
CA LEU A 72 3.16 7.91 -2.54
C LEU A 72 3.41 7.53 -4.02
N GLU A 73 4.66 7.31 -4.43
CA GLU A 73 4.95 6.85 -5.79
C GLU A 73 4.21 5.53 -6.08
N GLY A 74 3.43 5.49 -7.17
CA GLY A 74 2.60 4.34 -7.53
C GLY A 74 1.13 4.43 -7.07
N VAL A 75 0.75 5.48 -6.31
CA VAL A 75 -0.62 5.65 -5.82
C VAL A 75 -1.66 5.77 -6.93
N GLU A 76 -1.27 6.17 -8.13
CA GLU A 76 -2.16 6.24 -9.30
C GLU A 76 -2.66 4.87 -9.77
N ARG A 77 -2.05 3.77 -9.30
CA ARG A 77 -2.39 2.38 -9.63
C ARG A 77 -3.16 1.67 -8.52
N VAL A 78 -3.57 2.38 -7.47
CA VAL A 78 -4.31 1.81 -6.35
C VAL A 78 -5.80 2.14 -6.41
N ASP A 79 -6.64 1.28 -5.84
CA ASP A 79 -8.09 1.44 -5.92
C ASP A 79 -8.62 2.47 -4.92
N SER A 80 -7.93 2.65 -3.79
CA SER A 80 -8.35 3.58 -2.75
C SER A 80 -7.20 4.08 -1.89
N LEU A 81 -7.33 5.30 -1.38
CA LEU A 81 -6.40 5.96 -0.48
C LEU A 81 -7.18 6.57 0.68
N SER A 82 -6.66 6.47 1.90
CA SER A 82 -7.16 7.19 3.06
C SER A 82 -6.08 8.09 3.67
N LEU A 83 -6.51 9.20 4.28
CA LEU A 83 -5.66 10.14 5.01
C LEU A 83 -6.49 10.78 6.14
N SER A 84 -5.85 11.10 7.27
CA SER A 84 -6.53 11.69 8.43
C SER A 84 -5.98 13.08 8.74
N PRO A 85 -6.65 14.16 8.29
CA PRO A 85 -6.23 15.53 8.61
C PRO A 85 -6.04 15.77 10.11
N HIS A 86 -6.92 15.21 10.95
CA HIS A 86 -6.83 15.33 12.41
C HIS A 86 -5.60 14.66 13.05
N LYS A 87 -4.77 13.93 12.29
CA LYS A 87 -3.49 13.41 12.77
C LYS A 87 -2.34 14.35 12.45
N TRP A 88 -2.28 14.90 11.24
CA TRP A 88 -1.14 15.70 10.77
C TRP A 88 -1.49 16.68 9.62
N LEU A 89 -2.47 17.55 9.83
CA LEU A 89 -2.82 18.72 9.00
C LEU A 89 -3.50 19.80 9.88
#